data_AF-B0XKM4-F1
#
_entry.id   AF-B0XKM4-F1
#
_cell.length_a   1.000
_cell.length_b   1.000
_cell.length_c   1.000
_cell.angle_alpha   90.00
_cell.angle_beta   90.00
_cell.angle_gamma   90.00
#
_symmetry.space_group_name_H-M   'P 1'
#
loop_
_entity.id
_entity.type
_entity.pdbx_description
1 polymer ?
#
loop_
_entity_poly.entity_id
_entity_poly.type
_entity_poly.pdbx_seq_one_letter_code
_entity_poly.pdbx_strand_id
1 'polypeptide(L)'
;MSECEVMLSDVSLGEYISVPRFYAGADVFLTGGTGFMGKVLIEKLLRSCPDVGRIFVLMRSKRGKTPQTRVQDLTNNPVGVKITRIEVCGSVQVF
;
A
#
# COMPACT_ATOMS: atom_id res chain seq x y z
N MET A 1 -11.68 -20.51 25.63
CA MET A 1 -12.59 -21.34 24.82
C MET A 1 -13.86 -20.53 24.59
N SER A 2 -13.84 -19.68 23.57
CA SER A 2 -15.02 -19.11 22.93
C SER A 2 -14.83 -19.49 21.47
N GLU A 3 -15.39 -20.65 21.15
CA GLU A 3 -15.25 -21.31 19.88
C GLU A 3 -15.77 -20.41 18.75
N CYS A 4 -14.98 -20.33 17.69
CA CYS A 4 -15.44 -20.64 16.35
C CYS A 4 -16.87 -20.17 15.97
N GLU A 5 -17.11 -18.86 15.86
CA GLU A 5 -18.12 -18.38 14.89
C GLU A 5 -17.44 -18.23 13.52
N VAL A 6 -17.05 -19.39 12.99
CA VAL A 6 -16.59 -19.49 11.61
C VAL A 6 -17.82 -19.26 10.75
N MET A 7 -17.80 -18.13 10.04
CA MET A 7 -18.76 -17.71 9.00
C MET A 7 -18.74 -18.72 7.83
N LEU A 8 -19.40 -19.86 8.05
CA LEU A 8 -19.51 -20.98 7.12
C LEU A 8 -20.96 -21.47 7.15
N SER A 9 -21.84 -20.79 6.42
CA SER A 9 -23.18 -21.31 6.16
C SER A 9 -23.67 -20.94 4.76
N ASP A 10 -22.84 -21.12 3.72
CA ASP A 10 -23.28 -21.55 2.36
C ASP A 10 -22.10 -21.45 1.37
N VAL A 11 -21.35 -22.55 1.16
CA VAL A 11 -20.51 -22.66 -0.03
C VAL A 11 -21.41 -22.92 -1.23
N SER A 12 -21.83 -21.86 -1.92
CA SER A 12 -22.43 -21.95 -3.26
C SER A 12 -21.88 -20.84 -4.16
N LEU A 13 -21.00 -21.26 -5.07
CA LEU A 13 -20.28 -20.48 -6.09
C LEU A 13 -19.41 -19.30 -5.58
N GLY A 14 -18.38 -19.63 -4.79
CA GLY A 14 -17.16 -18.83 -4.63
C GLY A 14 -17.37 -17.32 -4.50
N GLU A 15 -17.86 -16.88 -3.34
CA GLU A 15 -18.05 -15.46 -3.03
C GLU A 15 -16.70 -14.72 -3.14
N TYR A 16 -16.51 -14.01 -4.25
CA TYR A 16 -15.33 -13.18 -4.45
C TYR A 16 -15.49 -11.89 -3.65
N ILE A 17 -14.61 -11.68 -2.68
CA ILE A 17 -14.52 -10.41 -1.96
C ILE A 17 -14.10 -9.33 -2.97
N SER A 18 -14.85 -8.22 -3.04
CA SER A 18 -14.49 -7.11 -3.92
C SER A 18 -13.16 -6.48 -3.47
N VAL A 19 -12.34 -6.01 -4.42
CA VAL A 19 -11.04 -5.41 -4.11
C VAL A 19 -11.11 -4.29 -3.07
N PRO A 20 -12.08 -3.34 -3.13
CA PRO A 20 -12.21 -2.31 -2.10
C PRO A 20 -12.51 -2.89 -0.71
N ARG A 21 -13.37 -3.91 -0.64
CA ARG A 21 -13.71 -4.58 0.63
C ARG A 21 -12.53 -5.36 1.20
N PHE A 22 -11.70 -5.95 0.34
CA PHE A 22 -10.49 -6.64 0.74
C PHE A 22 -9.47 -5.69 1.39
N TYR A 23 -9.33 -4.47 0.87
CA TYR A 23 -8.37 -3.48 1.37
C TYR A 23 -8.94 -2.57 2.48
N ALA A 24 -10.22 -2.66 2.83
CA ALA A 24 -10.82 -1.84 3.88
C ALA A 24 -10.14 -2.08 5.23
N GLY A 25 -9.59 -1.02 5.82
CA GLY A 25 -8.79 -1.04 7.05
C GLY A 25 -7.42 -1.71 6.93
N ALA A 26 -7.04 -2.21 5.76
CA ALA A 26 -5.80 -2.95 5.58
C ALA A 26 -4.59 -2.02 5.52
N ASP A 27 -3.58 -2.32 6.32
CA ASP A 27 -2.25 -1.74 6.20
C ASP A 27 -1.47 -2.46 5.08
N VAL A 28 -0.98 -1.72 4.07
CA VAL A 28 -0.34 -2.26 2.87
C VAL A 28 1.15 -1.94 2.88
N PHE A 29 2.00 -2.97 2.83
CA PHE A 29 3.45 -2.80 2.65
C PHE A 29 3.85 -3.02 1.19
N LEU A 30 4.34 -1.96 0.54
CA LEU A 30 4.68 -1.94 -0.87
C LEU A 30 6.20 -1.85 -1.09
N THR A 31 6.75 -2.88 -1.74
CA THR A 31 8.11 -2.86 -2.27
C THR A 31 8.13 -2.26 -3.68
N GLY A 32 9.22 -1.57 -4.05
CA GLY A 32 9.33 -0.99 -5.40
C GLY A 32 8.40 0.21 -5.65
N GLY A 33 7.82 0.80 -4.60
CA GLY A 33 6.84 1.89 -4.72
C GLY A 33 7.34 3.15 -5.45
N THR A 34 8.67 3.36 -5.54
CA THR A 34 9.25 4.48 -6.30
C THR A 34 9.27 4.26 -7.82
N GLY A 35 9.02 3.04 -8.29
CA GLY A 35 8.89 2.73 -9.72
C GLY A 35 7.56 3.20 -10.30
N PHE A 36 7.42 3.20 -11.62
CA PHE A 36 6.20 3.64 -12.29
C PHE A 36 4.95 2.87 -11.83
N MET A 37 5.02 1.54 -11.84
CA MET A 37 3.91 0.67 -11.38
C MET A 37 3.59 0.84 -9.89
N GLY A 38 4.62 1.04 -9.06
CA GLY A 38 4.42 1.32 -7.64
C GLY A 38 3.59 2.58 -7.41
N LYS A 39 3.89 3.66 -8.13
CA LYS A 39 3.13 4.92 -8.07
C LYS A 39 1.70 4.76 -8.55
N VAL A 40 1.49 4.04 -9.66
CA VAL A 40 0.15 3.77 -10.21
C VAL A 40 -0.68 2.94 -9.23
N LEU A 41 -0.08 1.93 -8.58
CA LEU A 41 -0.77 1.13 -7.58
C LEU A 41 -1.18 1.96 -6.36
N ILE A 42 -0.29 2.82 -5.86
CA ILE A 42 -0.61 3.74 -4.76
C ILE A 42 -1.79 4.64 -5.15
N GLU A 43 -1.77 5.25 -6.34
CA GLU A 43 -2.88 6.06 -6.86
C GLU A 43 -4.19 5.26 -6.93
N LYS A 44 -4.11 4.03 -7.45
CA LYS A 44 -5.27 3.16 -7.63
C LYS A 44 -5.89 2.75 -6.30
N LEU A 45 -5.06 2.42 -5.30
CA LEU A 45 -5.54 2.10 -3.96
C LEU A 45 -6.21 3.32 -3.33
N LEU A 46 -5.56 4.48 -3.36
CA LEU A 46 -6.13 5.72 -2.80
C LEU A 46 -7.44 6.15 -3.49
N ARG A 47 -7.60 5.89 -4.80
CA ARG A 47 -8.81 6.26 -5.54
C ARG A 47 -9.92 5.23 -5.50
N SER A 48 -9.59 3.93 -5.52
CA SER A 48 -10.59 2.84 -5.62
C SER A 48 -10.85 2.12 -4.30
N CYS A 49 -9.99 2.27 -3.29
CA CYS A 49 -10.13 1.68 -1.97
C CYS A 49 -10.07 2.80 -0.92
N PRO A 50 -11.13 3.63 -0.78
CA PRO A 50 -11.10 4.82 0.07
C PRO A 50 -10.87 4.50 1.55
N ASP A 51 -11.27 3.30 1.97
CA ASP A 51 -11.13 2.83 3.36
C ASP A 51 -9.80 2.11 3.60
N VAL A 52 -8.84 2.15 2.66
CA VAL A 52 -7.51 1.55 2.88
C VAL A 52 -6.82 2.19 4.09
N GLY A 53 -6.13 1.37 4.87
CA GLY A 53 -5.33 1.82 6.01
C GLY A 53 -4.03 2.52 5.56
N ARG A 54 -2.93 2.25 6.26
CA ARG A 54 -1.64 2.89 5.96
C ARG A 54 -0.94 2.17 4.81
N ILE A 55 -0.43 2.93 3.84
CA ILE A 55 0.43 2.41 2.79
C ILE A 55 1.88 2.72 3.14
N PHE A 56 2.65 1.68 3.46
CA PHE A 56 4.07 1.74 3.76
C PHE A 56 4.87 1.46 2.49
N VAL A 57 5.81 2.33 2.13
CA VAL A 57 6.63 2.15 0.92
C VAL A 57 8.09 1.92 1.29
N LEU A 58 8.62 0.75 0.92
CA LEU A 58 10.04 0.48 1.10
C LEU A 58 10.86 1.27 0.08
N MET A 59 11.71 2.16 0.59
CA MET A 59 12.66 2.92 -0.20
C MET A 59 14.08 2.49 0.13
N ARG A 60 14.77 1.90 -0.84
CA ARG A 60 16.20 1.61 -0.71
C ARG A 60 16.98 2.93 -0.79
N SER A 61 18.07 3.08 -0.03
CA SER A 61 19.04 4.14 -0.28
C SER A 61 19.73 3.90 -1.62
N LYS A 62 19.84 4.94 -2.46
CA LYS A 62 20.72 4.94 -3.65
C LYS A 62 21.85 5.93 -3.34
N ARG A 63 23.11 5.58 -3.63
CA ARG A 63 24.25 6.51 -3.45
C ARG A 63 23.90 7.86 -4.09
N GLY A 64 23.92 8.93 -3.28
CA GLY A 64 23.70 10.31 -3.75
C GLY A 64 22.26 10.85 -3.71
N LYS A 65 21.25 10.12 -3.21
CA LYS A 65 19.91 10.68 -2.98
C LYS A 65 19.48 10.51 -1.52
N THR A 66 19.08 11.61 -0.89
CA THR A 66 18.51 11.56 0.46
C THR A 66 17.12 10.93 0.42
N PRO A 67 16.64 10.33 1.53
CA PRO A 67 15.29 9.81 1.60
C PRO A 67 14.21 10.86 1.27
N GLN A 68 14.45 12.12 1.65
CA GLN A 68 13.57 13.25 1.36
C GLN A 68 13.48 13.52 -0.16
N THR A 69 14.61 13.45 -0.88
CA THR A 69 14.60 13.56 -2.35
C THR A 69 13.80 12.42 -2.99
N ARG A 70 13.83 11.20 -2.44
CA ARG A 70 13.02 10.08 -2.96
C ARG A 70 11.53 10.22 -2.67
N VAL A 71 11.17 10.82 -1.55
CA VAL A 71 9.77 11.19 -1.26
C VAL A 71 9.28 12.25 -2.25
N GLN A 72 10.10 13.27 -2.54
CA GLN A 72 9.76 14.25 -3.57
C GLN A 72 9.62 13.59 -4.94
N ASP A 73 10.56 12.71 -5.34
CA ASP A 73 10.47 11.94 -6.59
C ASP A 73 9.21 11.05 -6.65
N LEU A 74 8.69 10.59 -5.49
CA LEU A 74 7.46 9.80 -5.42
C LEU A 74 6.23 10.66 -5.73
N THR A 75 6.25 11.91 -5.29
CA THR A 75 5.14 12.87 -5.39
C THR A 75 5.19 13.70 -6.68
N ASN A 76 6.37 13.83 -7.30
CA ASN A 76 6.62 14.63 -8.49
C ASN A 76 6.61 13.75 -9.75
N ASN A 77 5.41 13.48 -10.28
CA ASN A 77 5.18 12.69 -11.49
C ASN A 77 3.86 13.14 -12.17
N PRO A 78 3.67 12.99 -13.49
CA PRO A 78 2.39 13.18 -14.19
C PRO A 78 1.18 12.45 -13.57
N VAL A 79 1.43 11.38 -12.81
CA VAL A 79 0.41 10.73 -11.99
C VAL A 79 0.27 11.55 -10.71
N GLY A 80 -0.77 12.39 -10.63
CA GLY A 80 -1.02 13.36 -9.55
C GLY A 80 -1.35 12.73 -8.19
N VAL A 81 -0.41 11.99 -7.61
CA VAL A 81 -0.58 11.34 -6.31
C VAL A 81 -0.37 12.37 -5.19
N LYS A 82 -1.45 12.80 -4.53
CA LYS A 82 -1.36 13.53 -3.26
C LYS A 82 -1.19 12.52 -2.13
N ILE A 83 0.04 12.38 -1.63
CA ILE A 83 0.33 11.48 -0.51
C ILE A 83 0.32 12.29 0.79
N THR A 84 -0.65 12.01 1.66
CA THR A 84 -0.88 12.78 2.89
C THR A 84 0.01 12.32 4.06
N ARG A 85 0.58 11.10 4.00
CA ARG A 85 1.47 10.57 5.04
C ARG A 85 2.39 9.48 4.49
N ILE A 86 3.70 9.74 4.47
CA ILE A 86 4.75 8.74 4.17
C ILE A 86 5.62 8.59 5.39
N GLU A 87 5.66 7.41 5.98
CA GLU A 87 6.62 7.08 7.01
C GLU A 87 7.84 6.44 6.35
N VAL A 88 8.94 7.19 6.33
CA VAL A 88 10.21 6.71 5.81
C VAL A 88 10.93 5.99 6.93
N CYS A 89 10.88 4.66 6.94
CA CYS A 89 11.77 3.87 7.78
C CYS A 89 13.18 3.89 7.17
N GLY A 90 13.98 4.89 7.55
CA GLY A 90 15.40 4.88 7.29
C GLY A 90 16.03 3.77 8.12
N SER A 91 16.53 2.74 7.43
CA SER A 91 17.15 1.51 8.01
C SER A 91 16.20 0.32 8.19
N VAL A 92 15.53 -0.11 7.12
CA VAL A 92 15.30 -1.56 6.96
C VAL A 92 16.44 -2.10 6.09
N GLN A 93 17.55 -2.49 6.74
CA GLN A 93 18.42 -3.49 6.14
C GLN A 93 17.69 -4.83 6.30
N VAL A 94 16.86 -5.17 5.31
CA VAL A 94 16.49 -6.57 5.12
C VAL A 94 17.75 -7.23 4.57
N PHE A 95 18.36 -8.11 5.36
CA PHE A 95 19.45 -8.99 4.95
C PHE A 95 19.04 -9.83 3.73
#